data_AF-A0A2E4NI22-F1
#
_entry.id   AF-A0A2E4NI22-F1
#
_cell.length_a   1.000
_cell.length_b   1.000
_cell.length_c   1.000
_cell.angle_alpha   90.00
_cell.angle_beta   90.00
_cell.angle_gamma   90.00
#
_symmetry.space_group_name_H-M   'P 1'
#
loop_
_entity.id
_entity.type
_entity.pdbx_description
1 polymer ?
#
loop_
_entity_poly.entity_id
_entity_poly.type
_entity_poly.pdbx_seq_one_letter_code
_entity_poly.pdbx_strand_id
1 'polypeptide(L)' 'MALTEIYDAAGLTEDDRSRMPSYIEGEDEFYGSEAYGKLYEYFAFESCEMPYGVCKARTECPDEWILEYLEARA' A
#
# COMPACT_ATOMS: atom_id res chain seq x y z
N MET A 1 -1.38 11.99 7.27
CA MET A 1 -1.62 10.85 8.17
C MET A 1 -0.31 10.16 8.43
N ALA A 2 -0.11 9.70 9.65
CA ALA A 2 1.00 8.81 9.98
C ALA A 2 0.78 7.42 9.37
N LEU A 3 1.86 6.65 9.17
CA LEU A 3 1.79 5.28 8.62
C LEU A 3 0.83 4.38 9.41
N THR A 4 0.87 4.47 10.74
CA THR A 4 -0.02 3.70 11.61
C THR A 4 -1.49 3.99 11.34
N GLU A 5 -1.86 5.26 11.10
CA GLU A 5 -3.25 5.62 10.79
C GLU A 5 -3.70 5.06 9.44
N ILE A 6 -2.81 5.03 8.44
CA ILE A 6 -3.07 4.43 7.13
C ILE A 6 -3.28 2.93 7.28
N TYR A 7 -2.40 2.25 8.03
CA TYR A 7 -2.49 0.81 8.26
C TYR A 7 -3.77 0.43 9.01
N ASP A 8 -4.16 1.20 10.03
CA ASP A 8 -5.42 1.01 10.73
C ASP A 8 -6.63 1.25 9.81
N ALA A 9 -6.62 2.32 9.01
CA ALA A 9 -7.71 2.63 8.09
C ALA A 9 -7.86 1.56 6.99
N ALA A 10 -6.76 1.05 6.45
CA ALA A 10 -6.75 -0.03 5.46
C ALA A 10 -7.02 -1.42 6.06
N GLY A 11 -7.16 -1.54 7.39
CA GLY A 11 -7.47 -2.81 8.04
C GLY A 11 -6.30 -3.81 8.09
N LEU A 12 -5.06 -3.33 8.10
CA LEU A 12 -3.87 -4.18 8.25
C LEU A 12 -3.82 -4.74 9.67
N THR A 13 -3.61 -6.05 9.77
CA THR A 13 -3.37 -6.76 11.03
C THR A 13 -1.94 -6.54 11.51
N GLU A 14 -1.63 -6.95 12.74
CA GLU A 14 -0.24 -6.93 13.23
C GLU A 14 0.73 -7.72 12.35
N ASP A 15 0.29 -8.86 11.80
CA ASP A 15 1.13 -9.67 10.90
C ASP A 15 1.45 -8.90 9.61
N ASP A 16 0.44 -8.30 8.99
CA ASP A 16 0.62 -7.46 7.78
C ASP A 16 1.62 -6.32 8.07
N ARG A 17 1.42 -5.60 9.18
CA ARG A 17 2.26 -4.44 9.57
C ARG A 17 3.69 -4.85 9.84
N SER A 18 3.91 -6.04 10.42
CA SER A 18 5.26 -6.53 10.72
C SER A 18 6.12 -6.75 9.47
N ARG A 19 5.48 -6.99 8.32
CA ARG A 19 6.13 -7.23 7.02
C ARG A 19 6.27 -5.98 6.16
N MET A 20 5.51 -4.92 6.47
CA MET A 20 5.57 -3.65 5.72
C MET A 20 6.98 -3.07 5.58
N PRO A 21 7.86 -3.08 6.60
CA PRO A 21 9.23 -2.59 6.44
C PRO A 21 10.00 -3.33 5.34
N SER A 22 9.96 -4.66 5.31
CA SER A 22 10.64 -5.47 4.30
C SER A 22 10.12 -5.24 2.88
N TYR A 23 8.82 -4.93 2.74
CA TYR A 23 8.25 -4.52 1.45
C TYR A 23 8.73 -3.14 1.01
N ILE A 24 8.77 -2.17 1.92
CA ILE A 24 9.22 -0.79 1.64
C ILE A 24 10.71 -0.76 1.30
N GLU A 25 11.53 -1.53 2.00
CA GLU A 25 12.97 -1.67 1.74
C GLU A 25 13.28 -2.48 0.47
N GLY A 26 12.26 -3.08 -0.15
CA GLY A 26 12.39 -3.91 -1.36
C GLY A 26 13.06 -5.26 -1.11
N GLU A 27 13.08 -5.74 0.13
CA GLU A 27 13.65 -7.04 0.50
C GLU A 27 12.70 -8.20 0.15
N ASP A 28 11.39 -7.96 0.21
CA ASP A 28 10.32 -8.94 -0.05
C ASP A 28 9.35 -8.48 -1.15
N GLU A 29 8.70 -9.43 -1.82
CA GLU A 29 7.68 -9.16 -2.84
C GLU A 29 6.36 -8.68 -2.21
N PHE A 30 6.00 -7.43 -2.48
CA PHE A 30 4.75 -6.83 -1.98
C PHE A 30 3.52 -7.27 -2.78
N TYR A 31 3.65 -7.37 -4.10
CA TYR A 31 2.57 -7.77 -4.99
C TYR A 31 2.10 -9.20 -4.67
N GLY A 32 0.80 -9.38 -4.47
CA GLY A 32 0.22 -10.67 -4.09
C GLY A 32 0.18 -10.95 -2.58
N SER A 33 0.71 -10.05 -1.74
CA SER A 33 0.53 -10.11 -0.28
C SER A 33 -0.91 -9.72 0.14
N GLU A 34 -1.33 -10.15 1.34
CA GLU A 34 -2.58 -9.68 1.93
C GLU A 34 -2.55 -8.17 2.22
N ALA A 35 -1.38 -7.65 2.62
CA ALA A 35 -1.15 -6.23 2.83
C ALA A 35 -1.40 -5.42 1.55
N TYR A 36 -0.93 -5.90 0.39
CA TYR A 36 -1.19 -5.27 -0.90
C TYR A 36 -2.68 -5.20 -1.21
N GLY A 37 -3.42 -6.30 -1.06
CA GLY A 37 -4.86 -6.31 -1.36
C GLY A 37 -5.63 -5.29 -0.52
N LYS A 38 -5.30 -5.19 0.78
CA LYS A 38 -5.91 -4.25 1.72
C LYS A 38 -5.58 -2.79 1.39
N LEU A 39 -4.29 -2.49 1.18
CA LEU A 39 -3.84 -1.14 0.83
C LEU A 39 -4.38 -0.72 -0.53
N TYR A 40 -4.43 -1.62 -1.50
CA TYR A 40 -5.03 -1.36 -2.81
C TYR A 40 -6.50 -1.01 -2.68
N GLU A 41 -7.30 -1.79 -1.95
CA GLU A 41 -8.73 -1.52 -1.75
C GLU A 41 -8.94 -0.14 -1.09
N TYR A 42 -8.18 0.12 -0.03
CA TYR A 42 -8.23 1.38 0.69
C TYR A 42 -7.88 2.58 -0.20
N PHE A 43 -6.77 2.52 -0.93
CA PHE A 43 -6.30 3.63 -1.74
C PHE A 43 -7.12 3.81 -3.03
N ALA A 44 -7.61 2.73 -3.64
CA ALA A 44 -8.35 2.79 -4.90
C ALA A 44 -9.84 3.14 -4.72
N PHE A 45 -10.47 2.70 -3.63
CA PHE A 45 -11.93 2.78 -3.50
C PHE A 45 -12.43 3.50 -2.24
N GLU A 46 -11.73 3.38 -1.11
CA GLU A 46 -12.20 3.98 0.15
C GLU A 46 -11.75 5.44 0.29
N SER A 47 -10.44 5.67 0.26
CA SER A 47 -9.84 7.01 0.32
C SER A 47 -9.86 7.74 -1.02
N CYS A 48 -9.95 6.99 -2.13
CA CYS A 48 -9.84 7.49 -3.51
C CYS A 48 -8.56 8.33 -3.77
N GLU A 49 -7.48 8.09 -3.02
CA GLU A 49 -6.20 8.80 -3.20
C GLU A 49 -5.39 8.25 -4.38
N MET A 50 -5.53 6.95 -4.71
CA MET A 50 -4.83 6.36 -5.83
C MET A 50 -5.39 6.86 -7.17
N PRO A 51 -4.57 7.41 -8.08
CA PRO A 51 -5.06 7.88 -9.36
C PRO A 51 -5.63 6.74 -10.20
N TYR A 52 -6.74 6.98 -10.89
CA TYR A 52 -7.40 5.94 -11.71
C TYR A 52 -6.47 5.27 -12.74
N GLY A 53 -5.53 6.02 -13.32
CA GLY A 53 -4.54 5.47 -14.26
C GLY A 53 -3.59 4.45 -13.60
N VAL A 54 -3.26 4.67 -12.32
CA VAL A 54 -2.48 3.75 -11.49
C VAL A 54 -3.33 2.55 -11.11
N CYS A 55 -4.57 2.73 -10.64
CA CYS A 55 -5.48 1.61 -10.32
C CYS A 55 -5.69 0.65 -11.51
N LYS A 56 -5.60 1.16 -12.75
CA LYS A 56 -5.73 0.36 -13.98
C LYS A 56 -4.40 -0.14 -14.54
N ALA A 57 -3.29 0.05 -13.84
CA ALA A 57 -1.94 -0.26 -14.30
C ALA A 57 -1.63 0.29 -15.70
N ARG A 58 -2.14 1.51 -16.00
CA ARG A 58 -1.95 2.19 -17.30
C ARG A 58 -0.83 3.22 -17.27
N THR A 59 -0.67 3.88 -16.13
CA THR A 59 0.33 4.94 -15.94
C THR A 59 1.50 4.43 -15.10
N GLU A 60 1.22 3.63 -14.08
CA GLU A 60 2.17 3.07 -13.13
C GLU A 60 1.56 1.82 -12.48
N CYS A 61 2.41 0.98 -11.89
CA CYS A 61 2.00 -0.19 -11.14
C CYS A 61 1.41 0.21 -9.77
N PRO A 62 0.23 -0.32 -9.38
CA PRO A 62 -0.38 0.03 -8.09
C PRO A 62 0.49 -0.29 -6.87
N ASP A 63 1.19 -1.42 -6.90
CA ASP A 63 2.10 -1.87 -5.85
C ASP A 63 3.29 -0.93 -5.67
N GLU A 64 3.93 -0.52 -6.76
CA GLU A 64 5.01 0.48 -6.75
C GLU A 64 4.50 1.81 -6.16
N TRP A 65 3.36 2.32 -6.66
CA TRP A 65 2.78 3.57 -6.17
C TRP A 65 2.45 3.53 -4.67
N ILE A 66 1.92 2.40 -4.17
CA ILE A 66 1.63 2.24 -2.74
C ILE A 66 2.92 2.29 -1.94
N LEU A 67 3.96 1.55 -2.34
CA LEU A 67 5.22 1.53 -1.61
C LEU A 67 5.88 2.91 -1.59
N GLU A 68 5.92 3.62 -2.72
CA GLU A 68 6.43 4.99 -2.79
C GLU A 68 5.62 5.96 -1.92
N TYR A 69 4.29 5.83 -1.91
CA TYR A 69 3.41 6.66 -1.07
C TYR A 69 3.72 6.46 0.42
N LEU A 70 3.98 5.22 0.83
CA LEU A 70 4.30 4.86 2.21
C LEU A 70 5.73 5.26 2.58
N GLU A 71 6.72 5.02 1.70
CA GLU A 71 8.12 5.42 1.90
C GLU A 71 8.26 6.93 2.11
N ALA A 72 7.52 7.74 1.33
CA ALA A 72 7.49 9.19 1.49
C ALA A 72 6.95 9.68 2.86
N ARG A 73 6.40 8.77 3.68
CA ARG A 73 5.80 9.02 5.00
C ARG A 73 6.44 8.19 6.14
N ALA A 74 7.48 7.42 5.84
CA ALA A 74 8.28 6.68 6.82
C ALA A 74 9.27 7.60 7.54
#